data_AF-X1C777-F1
#
_entry.id   AF-X1C777-F1
#
_cell.length_a   1.000
_cell.length_b   1.000
_cell.length_c   1.000
_cell.angle_alpha   90.00
_cell.angle_beta   90.00
_cell.angle_gamma   90.00
#
_symmetry.space_group_name_H-M   'P 1'
#
loop_
_entity.id
_entity.type
_entity.pdbx_description
1 polymer ?
#
loop_
_entity_poly.entity_id
_entity_poly.type
_entity_poly.pdbx_seq_one_letter_code
_entity_poly.pdbx_strand_id
1 'polypeptide(L)'
;MLIFFAVLVALLGVMVKFGYLYFASIPAFATGMGFSILIGYVGMWISTTSNARVTHAAKEKGLGEAMNIAITAASASGLLLAVAVLFYTAFWFNILFWWYGRGGVSQIETLYSVVNVSVTFVIGASFAAFFMRTGGGIFTKAADMGADYVGKVESGLKEDDYRNPATIADNVGDN
;
A
#
# COMPACT_ATOMS: atom_id res chain seq x y z
N MET A 1 -15.47 0.97 -0.81
CA MET A 1 -14.37 1.06 -1.79
C MET A 1 -14.83 0.84 -3.23
N LEU A 2 -15.53 -0.25 -3.56
CA LEU A 2 -16.06 -0.53 -4.91
C LEU A 2 -16.94 0.60 -5.50
N ILE A 3 -17.87 1.14 -4.72
CA ILE A 3 -18.72 2.26 -5.16
C ILE A 3 -17.88 3.49 -5.53
N PHE A 4 -16.91 3.84 -4.67
CA PHE A 4 -16.03 4.98 -4.90
C PHE A 4 -15.12 4.77 -6.12
N PHE A 5 -14.62 3.56 -6.32
CA PHE A 5 -13.87 3.17 -7.51
C PHE A 5 -14.72 3.31 -8.78
N ALA A 6 -15.96 2.80 -8.77
CA ALA A 6 -16.87 2.91 -9.91
C ALA A 6 -17.18 4.37 -10.27
N VAL A 7 -17.39 5.23 -9.26
CA VAL A 7 -17.59 6.67 -9.45
C VAL A 7 -16.35 7.33 -10.05
N LEU A 8 -15.15 6.99 -9.56
CA LEU A 8 -13.89 7.57 -10.05
C LEU A 8 -13.59 7.14 -11.49
N VAL A 9 -13.81 5.86 -11.82
CA VAL A 9 -13.69 5.34 -13.19
C VAL A 9 -14.71 5.99 -14.12
N ALA A 10 -15.96 6.17 -13.67
CA ALA A 10 -16.98 6.87 -14.45
C ALA A 10 -16.58 8.34 -14.70
N LEU A 11 -16.05 9.03 -13.70
CA LEU A 11 -15.57 10.41 -13.82
C LEU A 11 -14.39 10.51 -14.79
N LEU A 12 -13.41 9.60 -14.70
CA LEU A 12 -12.32 9.50 -15.67
C LEU A 12 -12.85 9.21 -17.09
N GLY A 13 -13.85 8.34 -17.23
CA GLY A 13 -14.51 8.06 -18.50
C GLY A 13 -15.20 9.29 -19.10
N VAL A 14 -15.84 10.12 -18.28
CA VAL A 14 -16.41 11.42 -18.70
C VAL A 14 -15.29 12.35 -19.17
N MET A 15 -14.20 12.47 -18.42
CA MET A 15 -13.04 13.30 -18.81
C MET A 15 -12.40 12.85 -20.12
N VAL A 16 -12.33 11.54 -20.37
CA VAL A 16 -11.89 10.97 -21.65
C VAL A 16 -12.85 11.36 -22.78
N LYS A 17 -14.17 11.29 -22.55
CA LYS A 17 -15.18 11.69 -23.55
C LYS A 17 -15.09 13.16 -23.95
N PHE A 18 -14.73 14.04 -23.01
CA PHE A 18 -14.53 15.47 -23.25
C PHE A 18 -13.11 15.82 -23.77
N GLY A 19 -12.25 14.83 -23.99
CA GLY A 19 -10.91 15.03 -24.56
C GLY A 19 -9.86 15.58 -23.58
N TYR A 20 -10.17 15.63 -22.28
CA TYR A 20 -9.21 16.07 -21.25
C TYR A 20 -8.19 14.99 -20.87
N LEU A 21 -8.52 13.72 -21.11
CA LEU A 21 -7.67 12.57 -20.79
C LEU A 21 -7.62 11.58 -21.95
N TYR A 22 -6.50 10.84 -22.02
CA TYR A 22 -6.35 9.74 -22.96
C TYR A 22 -7.08 8.49 -22.45
N PHE A 23 -7.53 7.64 -23.37
CA PHE A 23 -8.14 6.36 -23.01
C PHE A 23 -7.19 5.49 -22.15
N ALA A 24 -5.88 5.59 -22.37
CA ALA A 24 -4.85 4.90 -21.59
C ALA A 24 -4.81 5.28 -20.10
N SER A 25 -5.40 6.42 -19.71
CA SER A 25 -5.48 6.86 -18.32
C SER A 25 -6.36 5.97 -17.43
N ILE A 26 -7.43 5.36 -18.00
CA ILE A 26 -8.33 4.46 -17.26
C ILE A 26 -7.62 3.16 -16.83
N PRO A 27 -6.99 2.40 -17.74
CA PRO A 27 -6.24 1.21 -17.33
C PRO A 27 -5.04 1.58 -16.45
N ALA A 28 -4.33 2.69 -16.73
CA ALA A 28 -3.22 3.14 -15.90
C ALA A 28 -3.63 3.44 -14.44
N PHE A 29 -4.78 4.08 -14.23
CA PHE A 29 -5.37 4.28 -12.91
C PHE A 29 -5.69 2.95 -12.21
N ALA A 30 -6.36 2.03 -12.90
CA ALA A 30 -6.75 0.74 -12.34
C ALA A 30 -5.54 -0.13 -11.98
N THR A 31 -4.52 -0.18 -12.83
CA THR A 31 -3.29 -0.93 -12.54
C THR A 31 -2.48 -0.29 -11.42
N GLY A 32 -2.43 1.04 -11.32
CA GLY A 32 -1.73 1.73 -10.24
C GLY A 32 -2.36 1.45 -8.89
N MET A 33 -3.70 1.47 -8.85
CA MET A 33 -4.47 1.09 -7.68
C MET A 33 -4.25 -0.37 -7.28
N GLY A 34 -4.35 -1.31 -8.24
CA GLY A 34 -4.15 -2.74 -7.98
C GLY A 34 -2.75 -3.05 -7.48
N PHE A 35 -1.73 -2.41 -8.06
CA PHE A 35 -0.34 -2.60 -7.66
C PHE A 35 -0.05 -2.05 -6.26
N SER A 36 -0.67 -0.92 -5.89
CA SER A 36 -0.59 -0.38 -4.53
C SER A 36 -1.19 -1.33 -3.48
N ILE A 37 -2.36 -1.91 -3.77
CA ILE A 37 -2.99 -2.91 -2.89
C ILE A 37 -2.10 -4.14 -2.74
N LEU A 38 -1.53 -4.62 -3.84
CA LEU A 38 -0.64 -5.79 -3.84
C LEU A 38 0.60 -5.56 -2.97
N ILE A 39 1.24 -4.38 -3.09
CA ILE A 39 2.41 -4.08 -2.25
C ILE A 39 2.03 -3.96 -0.77
N GLY A 40 0.88 -3.35 -0.45
CA GLY A 40 0.37 -3.31 0.92
C GLY A 40 0.18 -4.71 1.51
N TYR A 41 -0.41 -5.62 0.73
CA TYR A 41 -0.60 -7.02 1.12
C TYR A 41 0.72 -7.77 1.32
N VAL A 42 1.68 -7.61 0.41
CA VAL A 42 3.01 -8.24 0.53
C VAL A 42 3.74 -7.73 1.77
N GLY A 43 3.64 -6.43 2.07
CA GLY A 43 4.20 -5.84 3.29
C GLY A 43 3.64 -6.49 4.55
N MET A 44 2.30 -6.56 4.65
CA MET A 44 1.60 -7.20 5.76
C MET A 44 1.98 -8.69 5.92
N TRP A 45 2.14 -9.42 4.80
CA TRP A 45 2.58 -10.82 4.82
C TRP A 45 3.99 -10.99 5.39
N ILE A 46 4.91 -10.07 5.10
CA ILE A 46 6.27 -10.08 5.67
C ILE A 46 6.21 -9.79 7.18
N SER A 47 5.43 -8.78 7.60
CA SER A 47 5.24 -8.41 9.01
C SER A 47 4.72 -9.60 9.82
N THR A 48 3.55 -10.14 9.43
CA THR A 48 2.90 -11.27 10.12
C THR A 48 3.79 -12.51 10.25
N THR A 49 4.61 -12.78 9.23
CA THR A 49 5.54 -13.93 9.25
C THR A 49 6.79 -13.66 10.12
N SER A 50 7.20 -12.40 10.26
CA SER A 50 8.42 -12.03 10.98
C SER A 50 8.21 -11.82 12.48
N ASN A 51 7.02 -11.39 12.92
CA ASN A 51 6.73 -11.06 14.33
C ASN A 51 7.02 -12.24 15.29
N ALA A 52 6.59 -13.45 14.93
CA ALA A 52 6.86 -14.65 15.73
C ALA A 52 8.35 -15.01 15.78
N ARG A 53 9.11 -14.76 14.70
CA ARG A 53 10.55 -15.02 14.62
C ARG A 53 11.34 -14.06 15.51
N VAL A 54 10.94 -12.79 15.53
CA VAL A 54 11.53 -11.77 16.41
C VAL A 54 11.31 -12.15 17.88
N THR A 55 10.08 -12.55 18.23
CA THR A 55 9.74 -12.99 19.60
C THR A 55 10.55 -14.22 20.01
N HIS A 56 10.67 -15.21 19.13
CA HIS A 56 11.46 -16.41 19.41
C HIS A 56 12.96 -16.09 19.56
N ALA A 57 13.52 -15.23 18.71
CA ALA A 57 14.92 -14.82 18.80
C ALA A 57 15.20 -14.00 20.07
N ALA A 58 14.26 -13.14 20.49
CA ALA A 58 14.38 -12.38 21.73
C ALA A 58 14.46 -13.32 22.95
N LYS A 59 13.68 -14.41 22.94
CA LYS A 59 13.68 -15.42 24.01
C LYS A 59 14.98 -16.22 24.06
N GLU A 60 15.50 -16.68 22.93
CA GLU A 60 16.62 -17.63 22.87
C GLU A 60 18.01 -16.95 22.80
N LYS A 61 18.11 -15.85 22.05
CA LYS A 61 19.39 -15.21 21.67
C LYS A 61 19.52 -13.77 22.16
N GLY A 62 18.46 -13.22 22.76
CA GLY A 62 18.42 -11.85 23.29
C GLY A 62 18.21 -10.77 22.23
N LEU A 63 18.39 -9.52 22.66
CA LEU A 63 18.01 -8.31 21.90
C LEU A 63 18.74 -8.17 20.56
N GLY A 64 20.03 -8.51 20.50
CA GLY A 64 20.85 -8.29 19.30
C GLY A 64 20.32 -9.03 18.07
N GLU A 65 20.02 -10.33 18.23
CA GLU A 65 19.47 -11.12 17.13
C GLU A 65 18.02 -10.71 16.80
N ALA A 66 17.20 -10.44 17.82
CA ALA A 66 15.81 -10.00 17.60
C ALA A 66 15.75 -8.72 16.75
N MET A 67 16.62 -7.75 17.05
CA MET A 67 16.73 -6.50 16.28
C MET A 67 17.24 -6.75 14.86
N ASN A 68 18.20 -7.66 14.67
CA ASN A 68 18.71 -8.01 13.36
C ASN A 68 17.62 -8.60 12.45
N ILE A 69 16.80 -9.52 12.99
CA ILE A 69 15.67 -10.10 12.26
C ILE A 69 14.63 -9.03 11.92
N ALA A 70 14.28 -8.17 12.87
CA ALA A 70 13.31 -7.09 12.67
C ALA A 70 13.76 -6.10 11.59
N ILE A 71 15.02 -5.64 11.64
CA ILE A 71 15.58 -4.73 10.63
C ILE A 71 15.65 -5.39 9.26
N THR A 72 16.02 -6.68 9.21
CA THR A 72 16.08 -7.43 7.94
C THR A 72 14.70 -7.56 7.31
N ALA A 73 13.67 -7.87 8.10
CA ALA A 73 12.28 -7.95 7.63
C ALA A 73 11.78 -6.58 7.12
N ALA A 74 12.02 -5.52 7.89
CA ALA A 74 11.64 -4.16 7.50
C ALA A 74 12.35 -3.74 6.19
N SER A 75 13.65 -3.98 6.09
CA SER A 75 14.46 -3.68 4.91
C SER A 75 13.99 -4.47 3.68
N ALA A 76 13.65 -5.75 3.86
CA ALA A 76 13.12 -6.59 2.77
C ALA A 76 11.79 -6.02 2.22
N SER A 77 10.87 -5.61 3.10
CA SER A 77 9.61 -5.00 2.68
C SER A 77 9.83 -3.68 1.91
N GLY A 78 10.75 -2.82 2.39
CA GLY A 78 11.05 -1.54 1.76
C GLY A 78 11.75 -1.66 0.41
N LEU A 79 12.72 -2.58 0.29
CA LEU A 79 13.41 -2.86 -0.96
C LEU A 79 12.46 -3.45 -2.02
N LEU A 80 11.58 -4.38 -1.62
CA LEU A 80 10.56 -4.92 -2.51
C LEU A 80 9.62 -3.83 -3.02
N LEU A 81 9.14 -2.95 -2.15
CA LEU A 81 8.34 -1.78 -2.53
C LEU A 81 9.10 -0.91 -3.55
N ALA A 82 10.35 -0.56 -3.28
CA ALA A 82 11.14 0.31 -4.15
C ALA A 82 11.33 -0.31 -5.54
N VAL A 83 11.73 -1.58 -5.61
CA VAL A 83 11.92 -2.30 -6.87
C VAL A 83 10.61 -2.41 -7.64
N ALA A 84 9.51 -2.76 -6.96
CA ALA A 84 8.20 -2.91 -7.57
C ALA A 84 7.72 -1.59 -8.21
N VAL A 85 7.84 -0.47 -7.49
CA VAL A 85 7.40 0.85 -7.98
C VAL A 85 8.26 1.34 -9.15
N LEU A 86 9.59 1.17 -9.07
CA LEU A 86 10.50 1.52 -10.16
C LEU A 86 10.22 0.67 -11.41
N PHE A 87 10.05 -0.64 -11.23
CA PHE A 87 9.71 -1.55 -12.33
C PHE A 87 8.38 -1.16 -12.97
N TYR A 88 7.33 -0.95 -12.17
CA TYR A 88 6.01 -0.54 -12.66
C TYR A 88 6.05 0.77 -13.44
N THR A 89 6.76 1.77 -12.92
CA THR A 89 6.90 3.08 -13.57
C THR A 89 7.67 2.96 -14.89
N ALA A 90 8.79 2.23 -14.89
CA ALA A 90 9.58 2.01 -16.10
C ALA A 90 8.79 1.21 -17.15
N PHE A 91 8.04 0.18 -16.73
CA PHE A 91 7.22 -0.65 -17.61
C PHE A 91 6.15 0.18 -18.33
N TRP A 92 5.39 0.99 -17.57
CA TRP A 92 4.38 1.89 -18.15
C TRP A 92 4.99 2.94 -19.05
N PHE A 93 6.10 3.56 -18.62
CA PHE A 93 6.79 4.57 -19.43
C PHE A 93 7.20 4.00 -20.79
N ASN A 94 7.85 2.83 -20.83
CA ASN A 94 8.32 2.21 -22.08
C ASN A 94 7.15 1.82 -23.00
N ILE A 95 6.08 1.23 -22.47
CA ILE A 95 4.91 0.85 -23.26
C ILE A 95 4.22 2.06 -23.87
N LEU A 96 3.99 3.10 -23.07
CA LEU A 96 3.32 4.32 -23.53
C LEU A 96 4.20 5.07 -24.55
N PHE A 97 5.50 5.16 -24.30
CA PHE A 97 6.45 5.80 -25.21
C PHE A 97 6.48 5.08 -26.57
N TRP A 98 6.48 3.74 -26.57
CA TRP A 98 6.40 2.96 -27.79
C TRP A 98 5.05 3.08 -28.50
N TRP A 99 3.95 3.11 -27.76
CA TRP A 99 2.60 3.20 -28.32
C TRP A 99 2.35 4.55 -28.99
N TYR A 100 2.65 5.66 -28.31
CA TYR A 100 2.42 7.02 -28.81
C TYR A 100 3.51 7.48 -29.79
N GLY A 101 4.74 6.96 -29.67
CA GLY A 101 5.85 7.28 -30.58
C GLY A 101 5.73 6.66 -31.98
N ARG A 102 4.82 5.69 -32.19
CA ARG A 102 4.59 5.02 -33.48
C ARG A 102 4.04 5.93 -34.58
N GLY A 103 3.39 7.04 -34.21
CA GLY A 103 2.69 7.93 -35.16
C GLY A 103 3.57 8.92 -35.91
N GLY A 104 4.90 8.89 -35.77
CA GLY A 104 5.79 9.91 -36.34
C GLY A 104 5.65 11.29 -35.69
N VAL A 105 5.08 11.31 -34.48
CA VAL A 105 4.81 12.52 -33.69
C VAL A 105 6.12 13.05 -33.09
N SER A 106 6.22 14.36 -32.88
CA SER A 106 7.36 14.97 -32.19
C SER A 106 7.64 14.28 -30.85
N GLN A 107 8.92 14.09 -30.52
CA GLN A 107 9.34 13.48 -29.25
C GLN A 107 8.76 14.23 -28.04
N ILE A 108 8.60 15.55 -28.16
CA ILE A 108 8.04 16.40 -27.11
C ILE A 108 6.56 16.06 -26.84
N GLU A 109 5.74 15.92 -27.89
CA GLU A 109 4.32 15.59 -27.76
C GLU A 109 4.10 14.17 -27.23
N THR A 110 4.97 13.23 -27.63
CA THR A 110 4.98 11.87 -27.07
C THR A 110 5.24 11.90 -25.57
N LEU A 111 6.24 12.66 -25.12
CA LEU A 111 6.54 12.80 -23.69
C LEU A 111 5.39 13.45 -22.91
N TYR A 112 4.76 14.50 -23.44
CA TYR A 112 3.58 15.12 -22.80
C TYR A 112 2.45 14.11 -22.60
N SER A 113 2.19 13.26 -23.60
CA SER A 113 1.14 12.24 -23.54
C SER A 113 1.47 11.16 -22.50
N VAL A 114 2.71 10.68 -22.47
CA VAL A 114 3.19 9.69 -21.50
C VAL A 114 3.09 10.22 -20.08
N VAL A 115 3.53 11.47 -19.84
CA VAL A 115 3.49 12.10 -18.50
C VAL A 115 2.05 12.29 -18.04
N ASN A 116 1.14 12.72 -18.92
CA ASN A 116 -0.28 12.90 -18.58
C ASN A 116 -0.92 11.58 -18.11
N VAL A 117 -0.69 10.49 -18.84
CA VAL A 117 -1.15 9.15 -18.43
C VAL A 117 -0.43 8.68 -17.16
N SER A 118 0.84 9.06 -16.97
CA SER A 118 1.61 8.66 -15.80
C SER A 118 1.05 9.25 -14.50
N VAL A 119 0.63 10.51 -14.55
CA VAL A 119 -0.05 11.16 -13.42
C VAL A 119 -1.30 10.39 -12.99
N THR A 120 -2.07 9.84 -13.95
CA THR A 120 -3.27 9.07 -13.61
C THR A 120 -3.01 7.74 -12.90
N PHE A 121 -1.89 7.04 -13.17
CA PHE A 121 -1.56 5.86 -12.35
C PHE A 121 -1.12 6.25 -10.93
N VAL A 122 -0.41 7.38 -10.77
CA VAL A 122 0.03 7.87 -9.44
C VAL A 122 -1.20 8.19 -8.60
N ILE A 123 -2.19 8.86 -9.18
CA ILE A 123 -3.48 9.13 -8.54
C ILE A 123 -4.16 7.82 -8.11
N GLY A 124 -4.16 6.79 -8.98
CA GLY A 124 -4.70 5.47 -8.64
C GLY A 124 -4.00 4.79 -7.47
N ALA A 125 -2.66 4.83 -7.44
CA ALA A 125 -1.87 4.27 -6.36
C ALA A 125 -2.10 5.03 -5.04
N SER A 126 -2.08 6.37 -5.05
CA SER A 126 -2.34 7.20 -3.88
C SER A 126 -3.76 7.00 -3.34
N PHE A 127 -4.74 6.77 -4.22
CA PHE A 127 -6.11 6.50 -3.83
C PHE A 127 -6.24 5.21 -3.02
N ALA A 128 -5.62 4.10 -3.48
CA ALA A 128 -5.59 2.86 -2.71
C ALA A 128 -4.87 3.06 -1.36
N ALA A 129 -3.71 3.72 -1.38
CA ALA A 129 -2.92 3.98 -0.18
C ALA A 129 -3.69 4.80 0.87
N PHE A 130 -4.48 5.78 0.43
CA PHE A 130 -5.34 6.58 1.31
C PHE A 130 -6.33 5.70 2.07
N PHE A 131 -7.09 4.86 1.37
CA PHE A 131 -8.08 3.99 2.02
C PHE A 131 -7.44 2.92 2.90
N MET A 132 -6.31 2.34 2.50
CA MET A 132 -5.60 1.36 3.33
C MET A 132 -5.09 2.01 4.62
N ARG A 133 -4.49 3.20 4.53
CA ARG A 133 -3.93 3.90 5.69
C ARG A 133 -5.02 4.43 6.63
N THR A 134 -6.09 5.01 6.10
CA THR A 134 -7.19 5.52 6.92
C THR A 134 -8.02 4.37 7.51
N GLY A 135 -8.34 3.35 6.70
CA GLY A 135 -9.09 2.18 7.17
C GLY A 135 -8.32 1.37 8.21
N GLY A 136 -7.07 1.03 7.91
CA GLY A 136 -6.18 0.35 8.85
C GLY A 136 -5.91 1.18 10.09
N GLY A 137 -5.66 2.49 9.93
CA GLY A 137 -5.43 3.42 11.04
C GLY A 137 -6.61 3.53 12.02
N ILE A 138 -7.84 3.52 11.52
CA ILE A 138 -9.04 3.48 12.37
C ILE A 138 -9.12 2.14 13.11
N PHE A 139 -8.85 1.03 12.42
CA PHE A 139 -8.90 -0.30 13.01
C PHE A 139 -7.90 -0.48 14.15
N THR A 140 -6.60 -0.20 13.91
CA THR A 140 -5.56 -0.30 14.96
C THR A 140 -5.85 0.63 16.13
N LYS A 141 -6.15 1.91 15.88
CA LYS A 141 -6.33 2.86 16.98
C LYS A 141 -7.58 2.58 17.82
N ALA A 142 -8.65 2.07 17.21
CA ALA A 142 -9.83 1.67 17.97
C ALA A 142 -9.55 0.43 18.83
N ALA A 143 -8.78 -0.53 18.32
CA ALA A 143 -8.41 -1.74 19.05
C ALA A 143 -7.43 -1.44 20.20
N ASP A 144 -6.34 -0.73 19.91
CA ASP A 144 -5.31 -0.25 20.85
C ASP A 144 -5.94 0.51 22.03
N MET A 145 -6.71 1.57 21.75
CA MET A 145 -7.37 2.34 22.81
C MET A 145 -8.35 1.51 23.65
N GLY A 146 -9.09 0.59 23.04
CA GLY A 146 -10.02 -0.29 23.75
C GLY A 146 -9.30 -1.31 24.63
N ALA A 147 -8.25 -1.92 24.10
CA ALA A 147 -7.44 -2.93 24.78
C ALA A 147 -6.72 -2.31 25.99
N ASP A 148 -6.07 -1.18 25.79
CA ASP A 148 -5.27 -0.52 26.81
C ASP A 148 -6.13 0.07 27.92
N TYR A 149 -7.22 0.75 27.57
CA TYR A 149 -8.04 1.43 28.57
C TYR A 149 -8.73 0.42 29.49
N VAL A 150 -9.47 -0.54 28.92
CA VAL A 150 -10.21 -1.54 29.71
C VAL A 150 -9.26 -2.53 30.38
N GLY A 151 -8.19 -2.92 29.69
CA GLY A 151 -7.20 -3.86 30.20
C GLY A 151 -6.38 -3.28 31.34
N LYS A 152 -5.63 -2.20 31.07
CA LYS A 152 -4.65 -1.62 32.01
C LYS A 152 -5.32 -0.78 33.09
N VAL A 153 -6.27 0.08 32.72
CA VAL A 153 -6.84 1.08 33.66
C VAL A 153 -7.98 0.52 34.48
N GLU A 154 -8.95 -0.16 33.85
CA GLU A 154 -10.13 -0.66 34.57
C GLU A 154 -9.89 -2.01 35.25
N SER A 155 -9.23 -2.94 34.53
CA SER A 155 -9.07 -4.33 34.99
C SER A 155 -7.72 -4.62 35.66
N GLY A 156 -6.76 -3.68 35.59
CA GLY A 156 -5.42 -3.83 36.15
C GLY A 156 -4.59 -4.97 35.51
N LEU A 157 -4.94 -5.37 34.29
CA LEU A 157 -4.21 -6.37 33.51
C LEU A 157 -2.90 -5.77 32.97
N LYS A 158 -1.95 -6.66 32.63
CA LYS A 158 -0.75 -6.25 31.89
C LYS A 158 -1.12 -5.91 30.44
N GLU A 159 -0.27 -5.12 29.82
CA GLU A 159 -0.26 -4.92 28.37
C GLU A 159 -0.18 -6.28 27.65
N ASP A 160 -0.95 -6.43 26.57
CA ASP A 160 -1.04 -7.68 25.78
C ASP A 160 -1.38 -8.94 26.59
N ASP A 161 -2.12 -8.80 27.70
CA ASP A 161 -2.56 -9.97 28.48
C ASP A 161 -3.54 -10.83 27.68
N TYR A 162 -3.26 -12.13 27.60
CA TYR A 162 -4.07 -13.12 26.86
C TYR A 162 -5.55 -13.18 27.31
N ARG A 163 -5.88 -12.66 28.50
CA ARG A 163 -7.26 -12.58 29.01
C ARG A 163 -8.05 -11.42 28.43
N ASN A 164 -7.38 -10.42 27.88
CA ASN A 164 -8.04 -9.28 27.26
C ASN A 164 -8.44 -9.64 25.82
N PRO A 165 -9.75 -9.67 25.49
CA PRO A 165 -10.23 -10.09 24.18
C PRO A 165 -9.83 -9.13 23.04
N ALA A 166 -9.47 -7.88 23.35
CA ALA A 166 -9.10 -6.89 22.35
C ALA A 166 -7.64 -7.02 21.85
N THR A 167 -6.78 -7.79 22.54
CA THR A 167 -5.34 -7.91 22.23
C THR A 167 -5.08 -8.53 20.85
N ILE A 168 -5.92 -9.46 20.40
CA ILE A 168 -5.80 -10.00 19.04
C ILE A 168 -6.12 -8.93 18.00
N ALA A 169 -7.15 -8.10 18.23
CA ALA A 169 -7.52 -7.04 17.30
C ALA A 169 -6.43 -5.96 17.23
N ASP A 170 -5.79 -5.67 18.35
CA ASP A 170 -4.66 -4.73 18.43
C ASP A 170 -3.48 -5.22 17.58
N ASN A 171 -3.01 -6.44 17.87
CA ASN A 171 -1.91 -7.08 17.13
C ASN A 171 -2.23 -7.30 15.64
N VAL A 172 -3.49 -7.53 15.27
CA VAL A 172 -3.91 -7.59 13.86
C VAL A 172 -3.82 -6.21 13.22
N GLY A 173 -4.19 -5.15 13.93
CA GLY A 173 -4.16 -3.78 13.43
C GLY A 173 -2.75 -3.24 13.19
N ASP A 174 -1.74 -3.77 13.87
CA ASP A 174 -0.34 -3.39 13.69
C ASP A 174 0.30 -3.90 12.39
N ASN A 175 -0.30 -4.89 11.73
CA ASN A 175 0.22 -5.48 10.48
C ASN A 175 -0.27 -4.74 9.23
#